data_AF-A0A954SMV3-F1
#
_entry.id   AF-A0A954SMV3-F1
#
_cell.length_a   1.000
_cell.length_b   1.000
_cell.length_c   1.000
_cell.angle_alpha   90.00
_cell.angle_beta   90.00
_cell.angle_gamma   90.00
#
_symmetry.space_group_name_H-M   'P 1'
#
loop_
_entity.id
_entity.type
_entity.pdbx_description
1 polymer ?
#
loop_
_entity_poly.entity_id
_entity_poly.type
_entity_poly.pdbx_seq_one_letter_code
_entity_poly.pdbx_strand_id
1 'polypeptide(L)'
;MEELRACGAIEPTVVPGGVWFRGNLETLYRANLQVRTVTRITRLLRDFAAIHQQMLYSQVRRVRWEDYLNPQRTFAVFSTMEGQNRRHIESGLNKNRPESRPPGKRPGIHHSQFASLKIKDAIVDRLRQEQGERPNIDTENPDIRVDAHFAKGRCLLCLDSSG
;
A
#
# COMPACT_ATOMS: atom_id res chain seq x y z
N MET A 1 12.29 6.45 -16.84
CA MET A 1 11.20 7.45 -16.97
C MET A 1 10.62 7.46 -18.37
N GLU A 2 11.46 7.52 -19.41
CA GLU A 2 11.02 7.48 -20.81
C GLU A 2 10.22 6.21 -21.15
N GLU A 3 10.69 5.04 -20.71
CA GLU A 3 9.98 3.76 -20.91
C GLU A 3 8.56 3.78 -20.33
N LEU A 4 8.38 4.32 -19.12
CA LEU A 4 7.06 4.42 -18.49
C LEU A 4 6.15 5.39 -19.25
N ARG A 5 6.68 6.54 -19.70
CA ARG A 5 5.91 7.48 -20.53
C ARG A 5 5.48 6.84 -21.85
N ALA A 6 6.35 6.06 -22.49
CA ALA A 6 6.04 5.29 -23.68
C ALA A 6 4.94 4.23 -23.45
N CYS A 7 4.85 3.68 -22.23
CA CYS A 7 3.76 2.77 -21.83
C CYS A 7 2.43 3.50 -21.56
N GLY A 8 2.39 4.84 -21.59
CA GLY A 8 1.22 5.66 -21.28
C GLY A 8 1.15 6.15 -19.83
N ALA A 9 2.25 6.09 -19.07
CA ALA A 9 2.30 6.60 -17.71
C ALA A 9 2.18 8.13 -17.66
N ILE A 10 1.27 8.61 -16.83
CA ILE A 10 0.98 10.02 -16.56
C ILE A 10 1.69 10.43 -15.27
N GLU A 11 2.36 11.58 -15.30
CA GLU A 11 3.06 12.16 -14.14
C GLU A 11 3.99 11.18 -13.40
N PRO A 12 4.90 10.46 -14.10
CA PRO A 12 5.84 9.61 -13.41
C PRO A 12 6.73 10.46 -12.50
N THR A 13 6.87 10.04 -11.24
CA THR A 13 7.62 10.71 -10.18
C THR A 13 8.56 9.71 -9.52
N VAL A 14 9.86 9.99 -9.54
CA VAL A 14 10.87 9.12 -8.90
C VAL A 14 10.77 9.28 -7.37
N VAL A 15 10.77 8.16 -6.67
CA VAL A 15 10.84 8.09 -5.20
C VAL A 15 11.97 7.16 -4.78
N PRO A 16 12.46 7.25 -3.53
CA PRO A 16 13.34 6.22 -2.99
C PRO A 16 12.70 4.83 -3.15
N GLY A 17 13.34 3.96 -3.91
CA GLY A 17 12.86 2.59 -4.16
C GLY A 17 11.90 2.40 -5.34
N GLY A 18 11.64 3.41 -6.18
CA GLY A 18 10.85 3.20 -7.39
C GLY A 18 10.34 4.45 -8.10
N VAL A 19 9.26 4.29 -8.87
CA VAL A 19 8.60 5.37 -9.60
C VAL A 19 7.09 5.27 -9.40
N TRP A 20 6.48 6.38 -8.96
CA TRP A 20 5.02 6.53 -8.90
C TRP A 20 4.52 7.08 -10.22
N PHE A 21 3.44 6.53 -10.76
CA PHE A 21 2.78 7.09 -11.93
C PHE A 21 1.28 6.81 -11.89
N ARG A 22 0.51 7.56 -12.68
CA ARG A 22 -0.91 7.28 -12.93
C ARG A 22 -1.08 6.69 -14.31
N GLY A 23 -2.06 5.82 -14.50
CA GLY A 23 -2.33 5.17 -15.78
C GLY A 23 -3.61 4.36 -15.72
N ASN A 24 -4.10 3.95 -16.88
CA ASN A 24 -5.21 3.01 -16.97
C ASN A 24 -4.68 1.56 -16.88
N LEU A 25 -5.59 0.58 -16.95
CA LEU A 25 -5.20 -0.83 -16.89
C LEU A 25 -4.26 -1.24 -18.04
N GLU A 26 -4.44 -0.66 -19.22
CA GLU A 26 -3.56 -0.88 -20.37
C GLU A 26 -2.13 -0.37 -20.09
N THR A 27 -1.98 0.79 -19.46
CA THR A 27 -0.68 1.30 -18.99
C THR A 27 -0.01 0.33 -18.03
N LEU A 28 -0.78 -0.25 -17.11
CA LEU A 28 -0.28 -1.23 -16.14
C LEU A 28 0.26 -2.49 -16.83
N TYR A 29 -0.51 -3.05 -17.78
CA TYR A 29 -0.10 -4.23 -18.55
C TYR A 29 1.12 -3.96 -19.43
N ARG A 30 1.13 -2.82 -20.16
CA ARG A 30 2.27 -2.42 -20.99
C ARG A 30 3.52 -2.25 -20.16
N ALA A 31 3.41 -1.58 -19.02
CA ALA A 31 4.54 -1.37 -18.14
C ALA A 31 5.11 -2.71 -17.62
N ASN A 32 4.28 -3.69 -17.25
CA ASN A 32 4.74 -5.01 -16.81
C ASN A 32 5.49 -5.78 -17.90
N LEU A 33 5.07 -5.65 -19.16
CA LEU A 33 5.65 -6.41 -20.28
C LEU A 33 6.87 -5.73 -20.90
N GLN A 34 6.95 -4.40 -20.85
CA GLN A 34 7.90 -3.62 -21.65
C GLN A 34 9.00 -2.96 -20.82
N VAL A 35 8.76 -2.73 -19.52
CA VAL A 35 9.75 -2.07 -18.66
C VAL A 35 10.73 -3.12 -18.15
N ARG A 36 11.97 -3.06 -18.63
CA ARG A 36 13.03 -4.01 -18.25
C ARG A 36 13.76 -3.62 -16.96
N THR A 37 13.49 -2.42 -16.46
CA THR A 37 14.22 -1.79 -15.34
C THR A 37 13.48 -1.85 -14.01
N VAL A 38 12.18 -2.17 -14.01
CA VAL A 38 11.35 -2.19 -12.81
C VAL A 38 11.09 -3.64 -12.41
N THR A 39 11.44 -3.99 -11.17
CA THR A 39 11.31 -5.35 -10.68
C THR A 39 9.85 -5.74 -10.44
N ARG A 40 8.96 -4.79 -10.08
CA ARG A 40 7.54 -5.02 -9.75
C ARG A 40 6.68 -3.78 -9.98
N ILE A 41 5.42 -3.97 -10.40
CA ILE A 41 4.44 -2.90 -10.53
C ILE A 41 3.27 -3.14 -9.58
N THR A 42 3.14 -2.23 -8.62
CA THR A 42 2.14 -2.31 -7.56
C THR A 42 1.04 -1.29 -7.81
N ARG A 43 -0.23 -1.72 -7.73
CA ARG A 43 -1.39 -0.84 -7.84
C ARG A 43 -1.72 -0.22 -6.48
N LEU A 44 -1.83 1.10 -6.41
CA LEU A 44 -2.34 1.78 -5.20
C LEU A 44 -3.81 1.43 -4.99
N LEU A 45 -4.13 0.75 -3.89
CA LEU A 45 -5.49 0.50 -3.47
C LEU A 45 -6.04 1.69 -2.68
N ARG A 46 -5.26 2.20 -1.71
CA ARG A 46 -5.65 3.33 -0.86
C ARG A 46 -4.46 4.13 -0.33
N ASP A 47 -4.70 5.43 -0.16
CA ASP A 47 -3.83 6.35 0.60
C ASP A 47 -4.64 6.99 1.75
N PHE A 48 -4.19 6.80 2.99
CA PHE A 48 -4.89 7.28 4.17
C PHE A 48 -3.96 7.65 5.33
N ALA A 49 -4.44 8.49 6.24
CA ALA A 49 -3.75 8.76 7.51
C ALA A 49 -3.73 7.48 8.36
N ALA A 50 -2.56 7.10 8.87
CA ALA A 50 -2.34 5.91 9.69
C ALA A 50 -1.67 6.30 11.01
N ILE A 51 -2.34 7.17 11.75
CA ILE A 51 -1.80 7.74 13.01
C ILE A 51 -1.97 6.75 14.16
N HIS A 52 -2.97 5.86 14.09
CA HIS A 52 -3.29 4.88 15.13
C HIS A 52 -3.75 3.55 14.53
N GLN A 53 -3.62 2.49 15.32
CA GLN A 53 -3.91 1.12 14.92
C GLN A 53 -5.36 0.92 14.47
N GLN A 54 -6.34 1.50 15.18
CA GLN A 54 -7.76 1.40 14.82
C GLN A 54 -8.05 2.08 13.46
N MET A 55 -7.35 3.16 13.16
CA MET A 55 -7.49 3.85 11.87
C MET A 55 -6.92 2.99 10.74
N LEU A 56 -5.77 2.36 10.94
CA LEU A 56 -5.22 1.39 9.99
C LEU A 56 -6.21 0.26 9.72
N TYR A 57 -6.67 -0.42 10.78
CA TYR A 57 -7.60 -1.54 10.67
C TYR A 57 -8.89 -1.16 9.92
N SER A 58 -9.53 -0.05 10.30
CA SER A 58 -10.77 0.40 9.67
C SER A 58 -10.61 0.81 8.21
N GLN A 59 -9.48 1.42 7.83
CA GLN A 59 -9.24 1.81 6.44
C GLN A 59 -8.90 0.61 5.54
N VAL A 60 -8.17 -0.37 6.06
CA VAL A 60 -7.86 -1.63 5.37
C VAL A 60 -9.14 -2.43 5.13
N ARG A 61 -10.00 -2.56 6.15
CA ARG A 61 -11.27 -3.31 6.06
C ARG A 61 -12.27 -2.73 5.04
N ARG A 62 -12.15 -1.44 4.72
CA ARG A 62 -12.99 -0.75 3.73
C ARG A 62 -12.64 -1.10 2.28
N VAL A 63 -11.48 -1.71 2.03
CA VAL A 63 -11.17 -2.25 0.70
C VAL A 63 -12.07 -3.46 0.47
N ARG A 64 -12.66 -3.54 -0.72
CA ARG A 64 -13.42 -4.70 -1.19
C ARG A 64 -12.45 -5.80 -1.58
N TRP A 65 -11.87 -6.48 -0.60
CA TRP A 65 -10.89 -7.53 -0.80
C TRP A 65 -11.45 -8.70 -1.62
N GLU A 66 -12.76 -8.91 -1.59
CA GLU A 66 -13.48 -9.87 -2.42
C GLU A 66 -13.30 -9.67 -3.93
N ASP A 67 -12.94 -8.45 -4.38
CA ASP A 67 -12.65 -8.16 -5.79
C ASP A 67 -11.25 -8.68 -6.21
N TYR A 68 -10.40 -9.07 -5.25
CA TYR A 68 -9.00 -9.47 -5.47
C TYR A 68 -8.67 -10.86 -4.92
N LEU A 69 -9.24 -11.22 -3.77
CA LEU A 69 -8.97 -12.43 -2.99
C LEU A 69 -10.23 -13.31 -2.92
N ASN A 70 -10.00 -14.62 -2.95
CA ASN A 70 -10.99 -15.65 -2.64
C ASN A 70 -10.39 -16.62 -1.61
N PRO A 71 -11.18 -17.50 -0.98
CA PRO A 71 -10.67 -18.37 0.09
C PRO A 71 -9.62 -19.39 -0.37
N GLN A 72 -9.56 -19.66 -1.69
CA GLN A 72 -8.61 -20.60 -2.30
C GLN A 72 -7.24 -19.97 -2.56
N ARG A 73 -7.15 -18.64 -2.61
CA ARG A 73 -5.90 -17.91 -2.85
C ARG A 73 -5.19 -17.55 -1.55
N THR A 74 -3.87 -17.64 -1.56
CA THR A 74 -3.01 -17.23 -0.45
C THR A 74 -2.58 -15.77 -0.60
N PHE A 75 -2.32 -15.10 0.52
CA PHE A 75 -1.78 -13.74 0.48
C PHE A 75 -0.78 -13.47 1.60
N ALA A 76 0.11 -12.51 1.36
CA ALA A 76 1.05 -12.02 2.36
C ALA A 76 1.06 -10.50 2.43
N VAL A 77 1.33 -9.97 3.63
CA VAL A 77 1.39 -8.52 3.89
C VAL A 77 2.79 -8.11 4.27
N PHE A 78 3.35 -7.18 3.51
CA PHE A 78 4.66 -6.61 3.75
C PHE A 78 4.51 -5.14 4.13
N SER A 79 5.04 -4.78 5.29
CA SER A 79 5.01 -3.40 5.76
C SER A 79 6.40 -2.81 5.74
N THR A 80 6.55 -1.64 5.14
CA THR A 80 7.78 -0.85 5.20
C THR A 80 7.49 0.46 5.92
N MET A 81 8.35 0.83 6.87
CA MET A 81 8.28 2.10 7.56
C MET A 81 9.45 2.96 7.13
N GLU A 82 9.16 4.15 6.62
CA GLU A 82 10.20 5.15 6.44
C GLU A 82 10.71 5.55 7.82
N GLY A 83 12.00 5.30 8.08
CA GLY A 83 12.63 5.66 9.34
C GLY A 83 12.47 7.16 9.59
N GLN A 84 12.10 7.56 10.80
CA GLN A 84 12.13 8.96 11.21
C GLN A 84 13.59 9.43 11.36
N ASN A 85 14.31 9.53 10.24
CA ASN A 85 15.58 10.22 10.26
C ASN A 85 15.28 11.72 10.41
N ARG A 86 15.63 12.28 11.57
CA ARG A 86 15.53 13.70 11.88
C ARG A 86 16.46 14.50 10.97
N ARG A 87 16.01 14.81 9.75
CA ARG A 87 16.48 15.99 9.01
C ARG A 87 15.27 16.66 8.40
N HIS A 88 14.96 17.83 8.95
CA HIS A 88 14.13 18.84 8.29
C HIS A 88 14.58 18.96 6.84
N ILE A 89 13.72 18.54 5.92
CA ILE A 89 13.73 19.05 4.56
C ILE A 89 12.27 19.34 4.24
N GLU A 90 11.89 20.60 4.44
CA GLU A 90 10.68 21.16 3.87
C GLU A 90 10.72 20.91 2.37
N SER A 91 9.77 20.15 1.84
CA SER A 91 9.55 20.07 0.39
C SER A 91 8.06 19.99 0.13
N GLY A 92 7.65 20.85 -0.80
CA GLY A 92 6.27 21.20 -1.07
C GLY A 92 5.41 20.00 -1.42
N LEU A 93 4.39 19.78 -0.60
CA LEU A 93 3.13 19.19 -1.00
C LEU A 93 2.01 20.09 -0.46
N ASN A 94 1.35 20.78 -1.39
CA ASN A 94 0.02 21.42 -1.31
C ASN A 94 -0.50 21.83 0.09
N LYS A 95 -0.48 23.15 0.36
CA LYS A 95 -0.81 23.82 1.65
C LYS A 95 -2.31 23.98 1.98
N ASN A 96 -3.23 23.24 1.37
CA ASN A 96 -4.67 23.41 1.65
C ASN A 96 -5.25 22.19 2.39
N ARG A 97 -4.98 22.08 3.69
CA ARG A 97 -5.77 21.22 4.59
C ARG A 97 -5.76 21.81 6.01
N PRO A 98 -6.92 21.97 6.67
CA PRO A 98 -6.95 22.61 7.99
C PRO A 98 -6.22 21.74 9.01
N GLU A 99 -5.23 22.34 9.67
CA GLU A 99 -4.56 21.78 10.84
C GLU A 99 -5.55 21.64 11.99
N SER A 100 -5.62 20.45 12.59
CA SER A 100 -6.26 20.30 13.89
C SER A 100 -5.42 19.44 14.82
N ARG A 101 -4.82 20.16 15.79
CA ARG A 101 -4.47 19.79 17.18
C ARG A 101 -3.11 19.11 17.43
N PRO A 102 -2.32 19.60 18.43
CA PRO A 102 -0.95 19.14 18.67
C PRO A 102 -0.89 17.71 19.25
N PRO A 103 0.24 17.00 19.10
CA PRO A 103 0.32 15.59 19.45
C PRO A 103 0.64 15.40 20.94
N GLY A 104 -0.38 15.10 21.75
CA GLY A 104 -0.17 14.33 22.98
C GLY A 104 0.32 12.92 22.62
N LYS A 105 1.31 12.40 23.34
CA LYS A 105 2.00 11.09 23.15
C LYS A 105 1.03 10.00 22.62
N ARG A 106 1.02 9.79 21.31
CA ARG A 106 0.10 8.89 20.61
C ARG A 106 0.72 7.48 20.56
N PRO A 107 -0.02 6.39 20.82
CA PRO A 107 0.41 5.06 20.44
C PRO A 107 0.36 4.98 18.91
N GLY A 108 1.46 5.38 18.28
CA GLY A 108 1.63 5.37 16.84
C GLY A 108 1.99 3.97 16.32
N ILE A 109 1.88 3.79 15.01
CA ILE A 109 2.32 2.57 14.33
C ILE A 109 3.84 2.70 14.14
N HIS A 110 4.61 2.13 15.07
CA HIS A 110 6.08 2.25 15.11
C HIS A 110 6.82 0.96 14.74
N HIS A 111 6.11 -0.14 14.54
CA HIS A 111 6.69 -1.44 14.22
C HIS A 111 6.04 -2.06 12.98
N SER A 112 6.83 -2.33 11.94
CA SER A 112 6.36 -2.87 10.66
C SER A 112 5.69 -4.24 10.80
N GLN A 113 6.27 -5.14 11.59
CA GLN A 113 5.69 -6.47 11.85
C GLN A 113 4.30 -6.38 12.49
N PHE A 114 4.14 -5.48 13.46
CA PHE A 114 2.85 -5.24 14.11
C PHE A 114 1.83 -4.66 13.12
N ALA A 115 2.25 -3.74 12.25
CA ALA A 115 1.39 -3.19 11.20
C ALA A 115 0.93 -4.27 10.21
N SER A 116 1.85 -5.13 9.75
CA SER A 116 1.54 -6.26 8.87
C SER A 116 0.51 -7.21 9.50
N LEU A 117 0.66 -7.53 10.79
CA LEU A 117 -0.30 -8.36 11.50
C LEU A 117 -1.70 -7.72 11.53
N LYS A 118 -1.80 -6.42 11.83
CA LYS A 118 -3.09 -5.73 11.88
C LYS A 118 -3.77 -5.59 10.52
N ILE A 119 -2.99 -5.39 9.45
CA ILE A 119 -3.51 -5.39 8.09
C ILE A 119 -4.03 -6.79 7.74
N LYS A 120 -3.26 -7.83 8.05
CA LYS A 120 -3.66 -9.23 7.83
C LYS A 120 -4.96 -9.57 8.57
N ASP A 121 -5.07 -9.21 9.84
CA ASP A 121 -6.30 -9.41 10.63
C ASP A 121 -7.50 -8.71 9.97
N ALA A 122 -7.32 -7.45 9.53
CA ALA A 122 -8.39 -6.69 8.88
C ALA A 122 -8.85 -7.29 7.54
N ILE A 123 -7.92 -7.84 6.75
CA ILE A 123 -8.22 -8.54 5.48
C ILE A 123 -8.98 -9.82 5.76
N VAL A 124 -8.49 -10.64 6.70
CA VAL A 124 -9.13 -11.91 7.08
C VAL A 124 -10.53 -11.67 7.61
N ASP A 125 -10.71 -10.69 8.50
CA ASP A 125 -12.02 -10.39 9.08
C ASP A 125 -13.01 -9.88 8.03
N ARG A 126 -12.54 -9.09 7.05
CA ARG A 126 -13.38 -8.65 5.92
C ARG A 126 -13.82 -9.84 5.08
N LEU A 127 -12.89 -10.70 4.66
CA LEU A 127 -13.19 -11.86 3.82
C LEU A 127 -14.07 -12.87 4.55
N ARG A 128 -13.82 -13.11 5.84
CA ARG A 128 -14.68 -13.97 6.67
C ARG A 128 -16.11 -13.42 6.79
N GLN A 129 -16.26 -12.10 6.90
CA GLN A 129 -17.59 -11.49 6.96
C GLN A 129 -18.37 -11.63 5.65
N GLU A 130 -17.71 -11.48 4.50
CA GLU A 130 -18.38 -11.47 3.19
C GLU A 130 -18.50 -12.88 2.56
N GLN A 131 -17.54 -13.77 2.81
CA GLN A 131 -17.44 -15.10 2.17
C GLN A 131 -17.59 -16.27 3.16
N GLY A 132 -17.69 -16.01 4.47
CA GLY A 132 -17.89 -17.04 5.51
C GLY A 132 -16.64 -17.85 5.88
N GLU A 133 -15.64 -17.93 5.00
CA GLU A 133 -14.42 -18.71 5.20
C GLU A 133 -13.20 -17.86 5.52
N ARG A 134 -12.25 -18.43 6.27
CA ARG A 134 -10.94 -17.81 6.50
C ARG A 134 -10.02 -18.18 5.33
N PRO A 135 -9.46 -17.20 4.60
CA PRO A 135 -8.50 -17.49 3.54
C PRO A 135 -7.21 -18.09 4.10
N ASN A 136 -6.55 -18.91 3.30
CA ASN A 136 -5.22 -19.45 3.62
C ASN A 136 -4.14 -18.37 3.49
N ILE A 137 -3.06 -18.51 4.26
CA ILE A 137 -1.98 -17.53 4.31
C ILE A 137 -0.67 -18.26 4.04
N ASP A 138 -0.02 -17.88 2.94
CA ASP A 138 1.31 -18.33 2.56
C ASP A 138 2.21 -17.10 2.54
N THR A 139 3.28 -17.11 3.34
CA THR A 139 4.23 -16.01 3.43
C THR A 139 5.48 -16.21 2.57
N GLU A 140 5.69 -17.41 2.04
CA GLU A 140 6.83 -17.76 1.19
C GLU A 140 6.48 -17.56 -0.29
N ASN A 141 5.35 -18.11 -0.74
CA ASN A 141 4.85 -18.01 -2.12
C ASN A 141 3.37 -17.60 -2.15
N PRO A 142 3.05 -16.35 -1.75
CA PRO A 142 1.67 -15.86 -1.80
C PRO A 142 1.17 -15.70 -3.24
N ASP A 143 -0.06 -16.10 -3.54
CA ASP A 143 -0.72 -15.75 -4.81
C ASP A 143 -0.88 -14.24 -4.95
N ILE A 144 -1.06 -13.55 -3.82
CA ILE A 144 -1.28 -12.11 -3.76
C ILE A 144 -0.39 -11.47 -2.70
N ARG A 145 0.41 -10.49 -3.13
CA ARG A 145 1.22 -9.65 -2.26
C ARG A 145 0.53 -8.32 -2.00
N VAL A 146 0.38 -7.97 -0.73
CA VAL A 146 -0.09 -6.67 -0.26
C VAL A 146 1.07 -5.91 0.37
N ASP A 147 1.38 -4.73 -0.17
CA ASP A 147 2.43 -3.86 0.33
C ASP A 147 1.80 -2.67 1.08
N ALA A 148 2.36 -2.34 2.24
CA ALA A 148 1.95 -1.20 3.04
C ALA A 148 3.16 -0.32 3.36
N HIS A 149 3.20 0.87 2.77
CA HIS A 149 4.27 1.83 2.98
C HIS A 149 3.80 2.92 3.94
N PHE A 150 4.48 3.03 5.09
CA PHE A 150 4.20 4.02 6.12
C PHE A 150 5.22 5.15 6.06
N ALA A 151 4.75 6.38 5.84
CA ALA A 151 5.58 7.58 5.74
C ALA A 151 4.82 8.79 6.28
N LYS A 152 5.46 9.60 7.14
CA LYS A 152 4.91 10.87 7.67
C LYS A 152 3.47 10.76 8.23
N GLY A 153 3.16 9.65 8.91
CA GLY A 153 1.84 9.39 9.49
C GLY A 153 0.76 8.98 8.48
N ARG A 154 1.13 8.69 7.24
CA ARG A 154 0.27 8.13 6.19
C ARG A 154 0.64 6.68 5.89
N CYS A 155 -0.30 5.94 5.33
CA CYS A 155 -0.13 4.58 4.83
C CYS A 155 -0.61 4.53 3.37
N LEU A 156 0.27 4.03 2.50
CA LEU A 156 -0.01 3.69 1.12
C LEU A 156 -0.17 2.17 1.07
N LEU A 157 -1.40 1.73 0.83
CA LEU A 157 -1.74 0.32 0.73
C LEU A 157 -1.84 -0.04 -0.75
N CYS A 158 -1.02 -0.98 -1.17
CA CYS A 158 -0.82 -1.36 -2.55
C CYS A 158 -1.00 -2.88 -2.73
N LEU A 159 -1.44 -3.27 -3.92
CA LEU A 159 -1.57 -4.66 -4.36
C LEU A 159 -0.57 -4.94 -5.46
N ASP A 160 0.24 -5.97 -5.31
CA ASP A 160 1.12 -6.41 -6.40
C ASP A 160 0.27 -6.90 -7.57
N SER A 161 0.52 -6.33 -8.75
CA SER A 161 -0.18 -6.67 -9.99
C SER A 161 0.73 -7.39 -10.99
N SER A 162 1.94 -7.75 -10.55
CA SER A 162 3.00 -8.27 -11.42
C SER A 162 2.83 -9.75 -11.78
N GLY A 163 1.94 -10.47 -11.07
CA GLY A 163 1.77 -11.91 -11.25
C GLY A 163 2.85 -12.73 -10.55
#